data_AF-A0A2P6WCF9-F1
#
_entry.id   AF-A0A2P6WCF9-F1
#
_cell.length_a   1.000
_cell.length_b   1.000
_cell.length_c   1.000
_cell.angle_alpha   90.00
_cell.angle_beta   90.00
_cell.angle_gamma   90.00
#
_symmetry.space_group_name_H-M   'P 1'
#
loop_
_entity.id
_entity.type
_entity.pdbx_description
1 polymer ?
#
loop_
_entity_poly.entity_id
_entity_poly.type
_entity_poly.pdbx_seq_one_letter_code
_entity_poly.pdbx_strand_id
1 'polypeptide(L)'
;MTPFDLTLLLLLSNAVQNAMTGPDTSLMGGAVAAGVLLTLNYLVAELSGLNRRFRRIVQGSPSLVIHDGTLVMEHLKKEHLTVDEVMRALREHGIGSISEVALGVLEVDGSLSFLKINELPENVRARHRSRFLKRN
;
A
#
# COMPACT_ATOMS: atom_id res chain seq x y z
N MET A 1 2.27 11.79 -3.10
CA MET A 1 3.52 11.71 -2.34
C MET A 1 3.40 10.51 -1.43
N THR A 2 4.39 9.63 -1.42
CA THR A 2 4.32 8.43 -0.59
C THR A 2 4.54 8.80 0.88
N PRO A 3 4.01 8.03 1.86
CA PRO A 3 4.33 8.23 3.28
C PRO A 3 5.85 8.26 3.54
N PHE A 4 6.60 7.51 2.74
CA PHE A 4 8.06 7.52 2.74
C PHE A 4 8.65 8.90 2.39
N ASP A 5 8.14 9.58 1.35
CA ASP A 5 8.60 10.92 0.97
C ASP A 5 8.40 11.94 2.10
N LEU A 6 7.29 11.82 2.85
CA LEU A 6 7.01 12.67 4.01
C LEU A 6 8.00 12.40 5.15
N THR A 7 8.29 11.14 5.46
CA THR A 7 9.28 10.78 6.48
C THR A 7 10.69 11.23 6.10
N LEU A 8 11.05 11.11 4.83
CA LEU A 8 12.34 11.55 4.30
C LEU A 8 12.49 13.08 4.40
N LEU A 9 11.45 13.84 4.03
CA LEU A 9 11.44 15.29 4.19
C LEU A 9 11.60 15.71 5.65
N LEU A 10 10.92 15.01 6.57
CA LEU A 10 11.01 15.26 8.01
C LEU A 10 12.44 14.98 8.54
N LEU A 11 13.04 13.86 8.13
CA LEU A 11 14.41 13.49 8.52
C LEU A 11 15.44 14.46 7.96
N LEU A 12 15.29 14.88 6.70
CA LEU A 12 16.15 15.89 6.08
C LEU A 12 16.01 17.25 6.80
N SER A 13 14.79 17.66 7.14
CA SER A 13 14.52 18.88 7.90
C SER A 13 15.22 18.86 9.26
N ASN A 14 15.10 17.77 10.03
CA ASN A 14 15.80 17.62 11.31
C ASN A 14 17.32 17.61 11.15
N ALA A 15 17.85 16.96 10.11
CA ALA A 15 19.29 16.96 9.84
C ALA A 15 19.82 18.37 9.52
N VAL A 16 19.10 19.13 8.68
CA VAL A 16 19.42 20.53 8.36
C VAL A 16 19.30 21.41 9.61
N GLN A 17 18.26 21.21 10.42
CA GLN A 17 18.04 21.96 11.66
C GLN A 17 19.16 21.68 12.67
N ASN A 18 19.58 20.42 12.84
CA ASN A 18 20.74 20.06 13.66
C ASN A 18 22.05 20.65 13.12
N ALA A 19 22.23 20.75 11.80
CA ALA A 19 23.38 21.41 11.20
C ALA A 19 23.37 22.94 11.38
N MET A 20 22.18 23.56 11.42
CA MET A 20 22.02 25.00 11.67
C MET A 20 22.17 25.38 13.15
N THR A 21 21.83 24.47 14.06
CA THR A 21 21.77 24.75 15.52
C THR A 21 22.86 24.03 16.32
N GLY A 22 23.67 23.19 15.66
CA GLY A 22 24.77 22.46 16.27
C GLY A 22 25.98 23.37 16.57
N PRO A 23 26.88 22.93 17.47
CA PRO A 23 28.02 23.73 17.92
C PRO A 23 29.07 24.00 16.82
N ASP A 24 29.09 23.21 15.74
CA ASP A 24 30.00 23.36 14.61
C ASP A 24 29.27 23.92 13.38
N THR A 25 29.29 25.25 13.23
CA THR A 25 28.66 26.02 12.12
C THR A 25 29.36 25.88 10.76
N SER A 26 30.07 24.77 10.53
CA SER A 26 30.81 24.56 9.28
C SER A 26 29.85 24.14 8.16
N LEU A 27 29.75 24.98 7.13
CA LEU A 27 29.11 24.69 5.83
C LEU A 27 29.51 23.31 5.26
N MET A 28 30.71 22.83 5.58
CA MET A 28 31.20 21.53 5.15
C MET A 28 30.47 20.37 5.83
N GLY A 29 30.10 20.51 7.11
CA GLY A 29 29.31 19.52 7.83
C GLY A 29 27.90 19.37 7.25
N GLY A 30 27.26 20.50 6.91
CA GLY A 30 25.97 20.50 6.21
C GLY A 30 26.03 19.88 4.82
N ALA A 31 27.07 20.19 4.04
CA ALA A 31 27.29 19.60 2.72
C ALA A 31 27.53 18.08 2.77
N VAL A 32 28.33 17.61 3.75
CA VAL A 32 28.56 16.18 3.97
C VAL A 32 27.28 15.48 4.41
N ALA A 33 26.51 16.06 5.34
CA ALA A 33 25.23 15.49 5.77
C ALA A 33 24.22 15.39 4.62
N ALA A 34 24.08 16.46 3.82
CA ALA A 34 23.22 16.47 2.64
C ALA A 34 23.68 15.44 1.59
N GLY A 35 24.98 15.34 1.33
CA GLY A 35 25.57 14.34 0.44
C GLY A 35 25.26 12.92 0.87
N VAL A 36 25.50 12.59 2.14
CA VAL A 36 25.19 11.26 2.71
C VAL A 36 23.70 10.94 2.58
N LEU A 37 22.81 11.89 2.87
CA LEU A 37 21.36 11.67 2.83
C LEU A 37 20.85 11.47 1.39
N LEU A 38 21.36 12.25 0.43
CA LEU A 38 21.04 12.09 -0.99
C LEU A 38 21.57 10.77 -1.56
N THR A 39 22.82 10.40 -1.25
CA THR A 39 23.41 9.13 -1.68
C THR A 39 22.66 7.94 -1.09
N LEU A 40 22.32 7.99 0.21
CA LEU A 40 21.57 6.93 0.86
C LEU A 40 20.18 6.77 0.25
N ASN A 41 19.48 7.89 -0.02
CA ASN A 41 18.17 7.85 -0.65
C ASN A 41 18.23 7.25 -2.06
N TYR A 42 19.22 7.66 -2.88
CA TYR A 42 19.45 7.07 -4.20
C TYR A 42 19.70 5.56 -4.13
N LEU A 43 20.55 5.12 -3.19
CA LEU A 43 20.82 3.68 -2.99
C LEU A 43 19.56 2.92 -2.58
N VAL A 44 18.75 3.46 -1.67
CA VAL A 44 17.48 2.83 -1.26
C VAL A 44 16.51 2.73 -2.43
N ALA A 45 16.41 3.77 -3.27
CA ALA A 45 15.57 3.77 -4.46
C ALA A 45 16.02 2.71 -5.49
N GLU A 46 17.32 2.66 -5.80
CA GLU A 46 17.91 1.71 -6.75
C GLU A 46 17.74 0.25 -6.26
N LEU A 47 18.01 -0.01 -4.98
CA LEU A 47 17.85 -1.34 -4.36
C LEU A 47 16.38 -1.79 -4.32
N SER A 48 15.45 -0.85 -4.11
CA SER A 48 14.00 -1.11 -4.20
C SER A 48 13.51 -1.35 -5.63
N GLY A 49 14.23 -0.82 -6.61
CA GLY A 49 14.05 -1.08 -8.05
C GLY A 49 14.45 -2.49 -8.44
N LEU A 50 15.65 -2.94 -8.04
CA LEU A 50 16.23 -4.22 -8.47
C LEU A 50 15.58 -5.45 -7.83
N ASN A 51 15.14 -5.37 -6.56
CA ASN A 51 14.73 -6.57 -5.83
C ASN A 51 13.27 -6.53 -5.38
N ARG A 52 12.41 -7.30 -6.07
CA ARG A 52 10.98 -7.47 -5.72
C ARG A 52 10.75 -7.91 -4.27
N ARG A 53 11.70 -8.65 -3.65
CA ARG A 53 11.59 -9.04 -2.23
C ARG A 53 11.87 -7.86 -1.30
N PHE A 54 12.88 -7.05 -1.60
CA PHE A 54 13.20 -5.85 -0.83
C PHE A 54 12.05 -4.84 -0.92
N ARG A 55 11.49 -4.64 -2.12
CA ARG A 55 10.28 -3.84 -2.31
C ARG A 55 9.13 -4.32 -1.42
N ARG A 56 8.89 -5.63 -1.35
CA ARG A 56 7.83 -6.21 -0.53
C ARG A 56 8.03 -6.01 0.98
N ILE A 57 9.29 -5.94 1.42
CA ILE A 57 9.65 -5.69 2.82
C ILE A 57 9.51 -4.19 3.14
N VAL A 58 9.98 -3.32 2.24
CA VAL A 58 10.02 -1.86 2.45
C VAL A 58 8.68 -1.20 2.20
N GLN A 59 7.94 -1.63 1.18
CA GLN A 59 6.66 -1.07 0.74
C GLN A 59 5.47 -1.98 1.05
N GLY A 60 5.65 -3.14 1.70
CA GLY A 60 4.55 -4.09 1.88
C GLY A 60 4.04 -4.70 0.56
N SER A 61 2.93 -5.44 0.64
CA SER A 61 2.20 -5.95 -0.52
C SER A 61 0.70 -5.86 -0.28
N PRO A 62 -0.10 -5.52 -1.30
CA PRO A 62 -1.55 -5.50 -1.16
C PRO A 62 -2.07 -6.90 -0.82
N SER A 63 -3.13 -6.95 -0.01
CA SER A 63 -3.70 -8.18 0.53
C SER A 63 -5.14 -8.34 0.07
N LEU A 64 -5.49 -9.51 -0.46
CA LEU A 64 -6.84 -9.78 -0.95
C LEU A 64 -7.79 -10.03 0.23
N VAL A 65 -8.77 -9.18 0.48
CA VAL A 65 -9.69 -9.31 1.62
C VAL A 65 -11.08 -9.82 1.22
N ILE A 66 -11.53 -9.56 -0.02
CA ILE A 66 -12.78 -10.08 -0.55
C ILE A 66 -12.51 -10.73 -1.90
N HIS A 67 -13.05 -11.94 -2.09
CA HIS A 67 -13.03 -12.65 -3.36
C HIS A 67 -14.43 -13.16 -3.67
N ASP A 68 -15.01 -12.73 -4.78
CA ASP A 68 -16.33 -13.17 -5.26
C ASP A 68 -17.44 -13.10 -4.21
N GLY A 69 -17.53 -11.96 -3.53
CA GLY A 69 -18.53 -11.71 -2.49
C GLY A 69 -18.28 -12.46 -1.17
N THR A 70 -17.13 -13.10 -1.01
CA THR A 70 -16.75 -13.80 0.22
C THR A 70 -15.52 -13.18 0.87
N LEU A 71 -15.54 -13.03 2.21
CA LEU A 71 -14.40 -12.54 2.98
C LEU A 71 -13.32 -13.62 3.07
N VAL A 72 -12.08 -13.24 2.79
CA VAL A 72 -10.91 -14.10 2.95
C VAL A 72 -10.41 -13.98 4.39
N MET A 73 -11.06 -14.69 5.31
CA MET A 73 -10.83 -14.57 6.75
C MET A 73 -9.38 -14.76 7.19
N GLU A 74 -8.60 -15.58 6.45
CA GLU A 74 -7.17 -15.76 6.71
C GLU A 74 -6.38 -14.45 6.52
N HIS A 75 -6.67 -13.70 5.46
CA HIS A 75 -6.00 -12.44 5.18
C HIS A 75 -6.48 -11.33 6.13
N LEU A 76 -7.76 -11.30 6.49
CA LEU A 76 -8.26 -10.38 7.51
C LEU A 76 -7.51 -10.56 8.84
N LYS A 77 -7.32 -11.80 9.30
CA LYS A 77 -6.55 -12.09 10.52
C LYS A 77 -5.09 -11.66 10.40
N LYS A 78 -4.46 -11.93 9.27
CA LYS A 78 -3.05 -11.58 9.02
C LYS A 78 -2.82 -10.07 9.05
N GLU A 79 -3.73 -9.32 8.44
CA GLU A 79 -3.68 -7.85 8.37
C GLU A 79 -4.32 -7.16 9.59
N HIS A 80 -4.73 -7.94 10.61
CA HIS A 80 -5.43 -7.43 11.80
C HIS A 80 -6.67 -6.59 11.50
N LEU A 81 -7.33 -6.89 10.37
CA LEU A 81 -8.50 -6.19 9.88
C LEU A 81 -9.77 -6.90 10.35
N THR A 82 -10.68 -6.15 10.96
CA THR A 82 -11.96 -6.67 11.43
C THR A 82 -13.01 -6.70 10.31
N VAL A 83 -14.02 -7.56 10.47
CA VAL A 83 -15.14 -7.62 9.52
C VAL A 83 -15.90 -6.29 9.50
N ASP A 84 -16.07 -5.64 10.66
CA ASP A 84 -16.77 -4.36 10.76
C ASP A 84 -16.05 -3.23 10.00
N GLU A 85 -14.71 -3.22 9.99
CA GLU A 85 -13.93 -2.28 9.20
C GLU A 85 -14.12 -2.49 7.70
N VAL A 86 -14.12 -3.74 7.23
CA VAL A 86 -14.41 -4.04 5.82
C VAL A 86 -15.84 -3.62 5.46
N MET A 87 -16.82 -3.94 6.31
CA MET A 87 -18.21 -3.55 6.08
C MET A 87 -18.41 -2.03 6.12
N ARG A 88 -17.67 -1.31 6.98
CA ARG A 88 -17.67 0.16 6.99
C ARG A 88 -17.12 0.71 5.69
N ALA A 89 -15.98 0.21 5.23
CA ALA A 89 -15.36 0.63 3.98
C ALA A 89 -16.26 0.36 2.76
N LEU A 90 -16.99 -0.76 2.74
CA LEU A 90 -17.99 -1.03 1.70
C LEU A 90 -19.09 0.04 1.68
N ARG A 91 -19.60 0.45 2.84
CA ARG A 91 -20.61 1.52 2.95
C ARG A 91 -20.06 2.88 2.50
N GLU A 92 -18.82 3.20 2.85
CA GLU A 92 -18.14 4.44 2.40
C GLU A 92 -18.02 4.50 0.87
N HIS A 93 -17.87 3.34 0.21
CA HIS A 93 -17.85 3.20 -1.25
C HIS A 93 -19.23 3.03 -1.89
N GLY A 94 -20.32 3.19 -1.12
CA GLY A 94 -21.70 3.06 -1.61
C GLY A 94 -22.05 1.64 -2.05
N ILE A 95 -21.43 0.62 -1.46
CA ILE A 95 -21.73 -0.80 -1.70
C ILE A 95 -22.60 -1.30 -0.55
N GLY A 96 -23.83 -1.70 -0.87
CA GLY A 96 -24.81 -2.15 0.13
C GLY A 96 -24.61 -3.58 0.60
N SER A 97 -24.06 -4.44 -0.26
CA SER A 97 -23.83 -5.85 0.04
C SER A 97 -22.47 -6.32 -0.44
N ILE A 98 -21.82 -7.17 0.37
CA ILE A 98 -20.56 -7.79 0.01
C ILE A 98 -20.68 -8.66 -1.26
N SER A 99 -21.86 -9.24 -1.51
CA SER A 99 -22.13 -10.08 -2.68
C SER A 99 -21.99 -9.34 -4.02
N GLU A 100 -22.01 -8.01 -4.02
CA GLU A 100 -21.83 -7.19 -5.21
C GLU A 100 -20.35 -7.00 -5.59
N VAL A 101 -19.43 -7.37 -4.69
CA VAL A 101 -17.99 -7.18 -4.82
C VAL A 101 -17.34 -8.41 -5.43
N ALA A 102 -16.71 -8.24 -6.59
CA ALA A 102 -15.89 -9.28 -7.20
C ALA A 102 -14.52 -9.39 -6.50
N LEU A 103 -13.91 -8.25 -6.18
CA LEU A 103 -12.59 -8.18 -5.56
C LEU A 103 -12.54 -7.05 -4.53
N GLY A 104 -12.02 -7.33 -3.35
CA GLY A 104 -11.69 -6.32 -2.35
C GLY A 104 -10.24 -6.48 -1.93
N VAL A 105 -9.46 -5.41 -1.98
CA VAL A 105 -8.01 -5.43 -1.72
C VAL A 105 -7.69 -4.40 -0.66
N LEU A 106 -6.92 -4.81 0.35
CA LEU A 106 -6.24 -3.90 1.27
C LEU A 106 -4.94 -3.46 0.60
N GLU A 107 -4.87 -2.18 0.26
CA GLU A 107 -3.71 -1.56 -0.34
C GLU A 107 -2.61 -1.32 0.71
N VAL A 108 -1.40 -1.08 0.23
CA VAL A 108 -0.20 -0.83 1.05
C VAL A 108 -0.36 0.36 1.99
N ASP A 109 -1.09 1.38 1.56
CA ASP A 109 -1.36 2.59 2.35
C ASP A 109 -2.47 2.39 3.40
N GLY A 110 -3.01 1.17 3.51
CA GLY A 110 -4.09 0.80 4.42
C GLY A 110 -5.48 1.12 3.89
N SER A 111 -5.59 1.68 2.67
CA SER A 111 -6.90 1.90 2.05
C SER A 111 -7.50 0.59 1.54
N LEU A 112 -8.83 0.50 1.54
CA LEU A 112 -9.56 -0.62 0.98
C LEU A 112 -10.11 -0.22 -0.39
N SER A 113 -9.72 -0.96 -1.42
CA SER A 113 -10.22 -0.82 -2.79
C SER A 113 -11.19 -1.96 -3.11
N PHE A 114 -12.26 -1.65 -3.86
CA PHE A 114 -13.30 -2.62 -4.23
C PHE A 114 -13.59 -2.56 -5.72
N LEU A 115 -13.78 -3.71 -6.34
CA LEU A 115 -14.22 -3.86 -7.71
C LEU A 115 -15.57 -4.57 -7.73
N LYS A 116 -16.60 -3.93 -8.29
CA LYS A 116 -17.94 -4.52 -8.36
C LYS A 116 -18.03 -5.52 -9.51
N ILE A 117 -18.85 -6.55 -9.34
CA ILE A 117 -19.14 -7.52 -10.41
C ILE A 117 -19.68 -6.81 -11.66
N ASN A 118 -20.47 -5.75 -11.47
CA ASN A 118 -21.06 -4.95 -12.54
C ASN A 118 -20.10 -3.99 -13.24
N GLU A 119 -18.85 -3.90 -12.81
CA GLU A 119 -17.79 -3.11 -13.45
C GLU A 119 -16.82 -3.99 -14.24
N LEU A 120 -16.89 -5.31 -14.09
CA LEU A 120 -16.05 -6.24 -14.84
C LEU A 120 -16.40 -6.19 -16.35
N PRO A 121 -15.40 -6.19 -17.25
CA PRO A 121 -15.65 -6.30 -18.69
C PRO A 121 -16.29 -7.67 -19.02
N GLU A 122 -17.14 -7.71 -20.04
CA GLU A 122 -18.00 -8.88 -20.34
C GLU A 122 -17.21 -10.18 -20.55
N ASN A 123 -16.02 -10.10 -21.13
CA ASN A 123 -15.12 -11.23 -21.35
C ASN A 123 -14.66 -11.88 -20.03
N VAL A 124 -14.55 -11.11 -18.94
CA VAL A 124 -14.20 -11.62 -17.61
C VAL A 124 -15.43 -12.19 -16.91
N ARG A 125 -16.61 -11.56 -17.06
CA ARG A 125 -17.89 -12.09 -16.53
C ARG A 125 -18.26 -13.45 -17.12
N ALA A 126 -18.00 -13.67 -18.41
CA ALA A 126 -18.29 -14.93 -19.08
C ALA A 126 -17.47 -16.11 -18.52
N ARG A 127 -16.19 -15.87 -18.19
CA ARG A 127 -15.33 -16.87 -17.53
C ARG A 127 -15.79 -17.18 -16.11
N HIS A 128 -16.30 -16.17 -15.40
CA HIS A 128 -16.83 -16.33 -14.05
C HIS A 128 -18.07 -17.23 -14.02
N ARG A 129 -19.05 -16.97 -14.90
CA ARG A 129 -20.26 -17.82 -15.04
C ARG A 129 -19.93 -19.26 -15.43
N SER A 130 -18.93 -19.48 -16.28
CA SER A 130 -18.53 -20.83 -16.70
C SER A 130 -18.01 -21.70 -15.56
N ARG A 131 -17.34 -21.12 -14.55
CA ARG A 131 -16.89 -21.86 -13.37
C ARG A 131 -18.04 -22.27 -12.45
N PHE A 132 -19.12 -21.49 -12.42
CA PHE A 132 -20.30 -21.77 -11.61
C PHE A 132 -21.15 -22.93 -12.18
N LEU A 133 -21.17 -23.08 -13.51
CA LEU A 133 -21.94 -24.13 -14.20
C LEU A 133 -21.30 -25.53 -14.21
N LYS A 134 -20.02 -25.66 -13.83
CA LYS A 134 -19.30 -26.97 -13.81
C LYS A 134 -19.34 -27.68 -12.45
N ARG A 135 -20.17 -27.23 -11.51
CA ARG A 135 -20.22 -27.78 -10.15
C ARG A 135 -21.65 -28.15 -9.72
N ASN A 136 -22.43 -28.66 -10.67
CA ASN A 136 -23.66 -29.43 -10.45
C ASN A 136 -23.46 -30.85 -10.97
#